data_AF-A0A379AMY5-F1
#
_entry.id   AF-A0A379AMY5-F1
#
_cell.length_a   1.000
_cell.length_b   1.000
_cell.length_c   1.000
_cell.angle_alpha   90.00
_cell.angle_beta   90.00
_cell.angle_gamma   90.00
#
_symmetry.space_group_name_H-M   'P 1'
#
loop_
_entity.id
_entity.type
_entity.pdbx_description
1 polymer ?
#
loop_
_entity_poly.entity_id
_entity_poly.type
_entity_poly.pdbx_seq_one_letter_code
_entity_poly.pdbx_strand_id
1 'polypeptide(L)'
;MVAHSYLPSNWLAAVGLFAWTRVDESLNSQELLDPAKKFTYVAPAGLDDTYVVFVIGETTRWDHMGMLGYERDTTPKLSKEKNLVAFRGESCDTATKLSLRCMFVREGGTMDNPGRTLKEQNVFAVMKELGFTSELFAMQSEVWFYDNINANNFAFREQIGSEKRNQGKAVDDMLLVPEMKASLDRFPKGKHLIVLHTKGSALPLFTALSAQLREISAGVYGRG
;
A
#
# COMPACT_ATOMS: atom_id res chain seq x y z
N MET A 1 37.73 25.58 -0.61
CA MET A 1 36.56 25.03 0.10
C MET A 1 35.40 26.01 -0.03
N VAL A 2 34.75 26.04 -1.20
CA VAL A 2 33.58 26.87 -1.61
C VAL A 2 33.10 26.21 -2.92
N ALA A 3 31.84 25.96 -3.28
CA ALA A 3 30.53 26.11 -2.68
C ALA A 3 29.64 24.99 -3.25
N HIS A 4 28.62 24.57 -2.50
CA HIS A 4 27.47 23.86 -3.06
C HIS A 4 26.75 24.79 -4.03
N SER A 5 27.15 24.77 -5.30
CA SER A 5 26.48 25.50 -6.37
C SER A 5 25.16 24.79 -6.68
N TYR A 6 24.08 25.28 -6.04
CA TYR A 6 22.71 25.03 -6.49
C TYR A 6 22.52 25.73 -7.83
N LEU A 7 22.95 25.08 -8.91
CA LEU A 7 22.74 25.59 -10.27
C LEU A 7 21.24 25.53 -10.58
N PRO A 8 20.60 26.66 -10.91
CA PRO A 8 19.19 26.71 -11.29
C PRO A 8 18.85 25.75 -12.44
N SER A 9 19.82 25.43 -13.29
CA SER A 9 19.69 24.44 -14.36
C SER A 9 19.35 23.04 -13.85
N ASN A 10 19.85 22.62 -12.69
CA ASN A 10 19.52 21.31 -12.12
C ASN A 10 18.07 21.27 -11.64
N TRP A 11 17.57 22.37 -11.06
CA TRP A 11 16.17 22.48 -10.67
C TRP A 11 15.25 22.55 -11.90
N LEU A 12 15.61 23.34 -12.92
CA LEU A 12 14.84 23.44 -14.16
C LEU A 12 14.84 22.12 -14.95
N ALA A 13 15.97 21.41 -15.01
CA ALA A 13 16.05 20.10 -15.62
C ALA A 13 15.25 19.06 -14.83
N ALA A 14 15.33 19.07 -13.49
CA ALA A 14 14.55 18.17 -12.65
C ALA A 14 13.04 18.44 -12.76
N VAL A 15 12.62 19.70 -12.75
CA VAL A 15 11.22 20.11 -12.94
C VAL A 15 10.75 19.77 -14.35
N GLY A 16 11.58 19.99 -15.37
CA GLY A 16 11.28 19.64 -16.76
C GLY A 16 11.13 18.14 -16.96
N LEU A 17 12.03 17.34 -16.38
CA LEU A 17 11.95 15.88 -16.41
C LEU A 17 10.71 15.39 -15.65
N PHE A 18 10.44 15.95 -14.47
CA PHE A 18 9.25 15.61 -13.66
C PHE A 18 7.96 15.97 -14.39
N ALA A 19 7.87 17.15 -15.00
CA ALA A 19 6.73 17.58 -15.78
C ALA A 19 6.53 16.68 -17.01
N TRP A 20 7.61 16.33 -17.71
CA TRP A 20 7.55 15.39 -18.83
C TRP A 20 7.06 14.01 -18.40
N THR A 21 7.62 13.45 -17.32
CA THR A 21 7.17 12.15 -16.79
C THR A 21 5.72 12.18 -16.34
N ARG A 22 5.26 13.30 -15.74
CA ARG A 22 3.86 13.47 -15.32
C ARG A 22 2.92 13.51 -16.52
N VAL A 23 3.30 14.23 -17.58
CA VAL A 23 2.52 14.33 -18.82
C VAL A 23 2.49 12.98 -19.54
N ASP A 24 3.63 12.31 -19.69
CA ASP A 24 3.73 10.98 -20.31
C ASP A 24 2.92 9.93 -19.54
N GLU A 25 3.02 9.90 -18.21
CA GLU A 25 2.19 9.01 -17.38
C GLU A 25 0.69 9.36 -17.48
N SER A 26 0.33 10.64 -17.56
CA SER A 26 -1.07 11.07 -17.71
C SER A 26 -1.66 10.73 -19.08
N LEU A 27 -0.86 10.77 -20.15
CA LEU A 27 -1.29 10.40 -21.49
C LEU A 27 -1.44 8.88 -21.61
N ASN A 28 -0.45 8.12 -21.12
CA ASN A 28 -0.49 6.66 -21.11
C ASN A 28 -1.65 6.11 -20.24
N SER A 29 -2.03 6.80 -19.16
CA SER A 29 -3.16 6.39 -18.32
C SER A 29 -4.54 6.65 -18.93
N GLN A 30 -4.67 7.59 -19.89
CA GLN A 30 -5.91 7.73 -20.68
C GLN A 30 -6.09 6.63 -21.74
N GLU A 31 -5.03 5.93 -22.13
CA GLU A 31 -5.10 4.76 -23.02
C GLU A 31 -5.44 3.46 -22.27
N LEU A 32 -5.35 3.45 -20.94
CA LEU A 32 -5.69 2.26 -20.16
C LEU A 32 -7.18 1.95 -20.24
N LEU A 33 -7.48 0.68 -20.47
CA LEU A 33 -8.83 0.18 -20.46
C LEU A 33 -9.49 0.44 -19.11
N ASP A 34 -10.63 1.13 -19.11
CA ASP A 34 -11.43 1.37 -17.91
C ASP A 34 -12.32 0.14 -17.63
N PRO A 35 -12.02 -0.67 -16.60
CA PRO A 35 -12.79 -1.88 -16.34
C PRO A 35 -14.21 -1.54 -15.90
N ALA A 36 -14.43 -0.43 -15.20
CA ALA A 36 -15.75 -0.02 -14.71
C ALA A 36 -16.72 0.26 -15.85
N LYS A 37 -16.21 0.75 -16.99
CA LYS A 37 -16.99 0.99 -18.21
C LYS A 37 -17.14 -0.25 -19.08
N LYS A 38 -16.12 -1.11 -19.14
CA LYS A 38 -16.14 -2.29 -20.02
C LYS A 38 -16.92 -3.47 -19.44
N PHE A 39 -16.95 -3.62 -18.12
CA PHE A 39 -17.57 -4.76 -17.44
C PHE A 39 -18.71 -4.28 -16.54
N THR A 40 -19.65 -5.18 -16.27
CA THR A 40 -20.78 -4.91 -15.38
C THR A 40 -20.45 -5.36 -13.98
N TYR A 41 -20.54 -4.43 -13.03
CA TYR A 41 -20.38 -4.70 -11.60
C TYR A 41 -21.71 -4.42 -10.90
N VAL A 42 -22.32 -5.47 -10.36
CA VAL A 42 -23.55 -5.36 -9.57
C VAL A 42 -23.18 -5.45 -8.09
N ALA A 43 -23.26 -4.33 -7.39
CA ALA A 43 -23.07 -4.30 -5.95
C ALA A 43 -24.24 -5.03 -5.26
N PRO A 44 -23.99 -5.89 -4.25
CA PRO A 44 -25.07 -6.45 -3.45
C PRO A 44 -25.81 -5.36 -2.67
N ALA A 45 -27.07 -5.62 -2.35
CA ALA A 45 -27.91 -4.68 -1.59
C ALA A 45 -27.36 -4.47 -0.16
N GLY A 46 -27.57 -3.27 0.39
CA GLY A 46 -27.21 -2.94 1.78
C GLY A 46 -25.75 -2.50 1.98
N LEU A 47 -25.06 -2.10 0.92
CA LEU A 47 -23.69 -1.58 0.98
C LEU A 47 -23.59 -0.07 1.15
N ASP A 48 -24.70 0.65 1.37
CA ASP A 48 -24.71 2.12 1.35
C ASP A 48 -23.85 2.74 2.47
N ASP A 49 -23.69 2.04 3.59
CA ASP A 49 -22.76 2.38 4.68
C ASP A 49 -21.78 1.22 4.90
N THR A 50 -20.67 1.20 4.16
CA THR A 50 -19.68 0.11 4.22
C THR A 50 -18.27 0.64 4.19
N TYR A 51 -17.45 0.16 5.14
CA TYR A 51 -16.03 0.48 5.24
C TYR A 51 -15.21 -0.74 4.85
N VAL A 52 -14.25 -0.54 3.96
CA VAL A 52 -13.26 -1.55 3.60
C VAL A 52 -11.90 -1.03 4.03
N VAL A 53 -11.23 -1.76 4.92
CA VAL A 53 -9.83 -1.50 5.26
C VAL A 53 -8.97 -2.52 4.53
N PHE A 54 -8.15 -2.05 3.60
CA PHE A 54 -7.30 -2.90 2.78
C PHE A 54 -5.83 -2.71 3.17
N VAL A 55 -5.25 -3.72 3.83
CA VAL A 55 -3.88 -3.67 4.33
C VAL A 55 -2.95 -4.35 3.32
N ILE A 56 -2.05 -3.58 2.72
CA ILE A 56 -0.99 -4.08 1.84
C ILE A 56 0.22 -4.38 2.72
N GLY A 57 0.50 -5.68 2.87
CA GLY A 57 1.69 -6.19 3.53
C GLY A 57 2.94 -6.05 2.67
N GLU A 58 4.10 -6.19 3.29
CA GLU A 58 5.39 -6.20 2.60
C GLU A 58 6.23 -7.39 3.06
N THR A 59 6.80 -8.12 2.09
CA THR A 59 7.76 -9.22 2.27
C THR A 59 7.29 -10.33 3.24
N THR A 60 5.99 -10.51 3.47
CA THR A 60 5.46 -11.55 4.36
C THR A 60 5.20 -12.85 3.58
N ARG A 61 5.81 -13.95 4.02
CA ARG A 61 5.61 -15.28 3.43
C ARG A 61 4.59 -16.07 4.24
N TRP A 62 3.65 -16.69 3.54
CA TRP A 62 2.58 -17.47 4.17
C TRP A 62 3.11 -18.68 4.97
N ASP A 63 4.24 -19.26 4.55
CA ASP A 63 4.85 -20.42 5.18
C ASP A 63 5.52 -20.11 6.53
N HIS A 64 5.59 -18.84 6.92
CA HIS A 64 6.07 -18.37 8.21
C HIS A 64 4.93 -17.81 9.09
N MET A 65 3.67 -18.04 8.73
CA MET A 65 2.50 -17.64 9.51
C MET A 65 1.99 -18.81 10.35
N GLY A 66 1.98 -18.68 11.67
CA GLY A 66 1.51 -19.71 12.60
C GLY A 66 0.09 -20.21 12.27
N MET A 67 -0.82 -19.28 11.97
CA MET A 67 -2.19 -19.59 11.55
C MET A 67 -2.33 -20.39 10.24
N LEU A 68 -1.25 -20.53 9.45
CA LEU A 68 -1.21 -21.34 8.22
C LEU A 68 -0.39 -22.64 8.36
N GLY A 69 0.04 -22.97 9.58
CA GLY A 69 0.71 -24.22 9.93
C GLY A 69 2.21 -24.10 10.20
N TYR A 70 2.76 -22.88 10.36
CA TYR A 70 4.16 -22.71 10.76
C TYR A 70 4.39 -23.15 12.21
N GLU A 71 5.54 -23.75 12.50
CA GLU A 71 5.85 -24.33 13.83
C GLU A 71 5.86 -23.28 14.96
N ARG A 72 6.19 -22.02 14.65
CA ARG A 72 6.16 -20.92 15.62
C ARG A 72 4.85 -20.15 15.49
N ASP A 73 4.24 -19.81 16.62
CA ASP A 73 3.07 -18.92 16.63
C ASP A 73 3.48 -17.46 16.39
N THR A 74 3.61 -17.12 15.10
CA THR A 74 3.95 -15.76 14.63
C THR A 74 2.71 -14.88 14.44
N THR A 75 1.51 -15.43 14.61
CA THR A 75 0.23 -14.72 14.43
C THR A 75 -0.70 -14.87 15.66
N PRO A 76 -0.22 -14.70 16.91
CA PRO A 76 -0.95 -15.10 18.12
C PRO A 76 -2.16 -14.21 18.44
N LYS A 77 -2.18 -12.98 17.89
CA LYS A 77 -3.31 -12.05 18.01
C LYS A 77 -4.35 -12.35 16.94
N LEU A 78 -3.88 -12.48 15.69
CA LEU A 78 -4.76 -12.73 14.55
C LEU A 78 -5.50 -14.07 14.69
N SER A 79 -4.84 -15.13 15.16
CA SER A 79 -5.45 -16.45 15.37
C SER A 79 -6.63 -16.47 16.36
N LYS A 80 -6.84 -15.40 17.14
CA LYS A 80 -7.93 -15.25 18.11
C LYS A 80 -9.10 -14.44 17.56
N GLU A 81 -8.95 -13.83 16.40
CA GLU A 81 -9.99 -13.00 15.80
C GLU A 81 -11.18 -13.85 15.34
N LYS A 82 -12.39 -13.39 15.68
CA LYS A 82 -13.62 -14.04 15.24
C LYS A 82 -13.84 -13.74 13.76
N ASN A 83 -14.41 -14.69 13.02
CA ASN A 83 -14.68 -14.59 11.58
C ASN A 83 -13.42 -14.36 10.72
N LEU A 84 -12.26 -14.76 11.23
CA LEU A 84 -11.03 -14.77 10.44
C LEU A 84 -11.07 -15.88 9.40
N VAL A 85 -10.80 -15.52 8.16
CA VAL A 85 -10.53 -16.47 7.08
C VAL A 85 -9.11 -16.27 6.59
N ALA A 86 -8.35 -17.36 6.54
CA ALA A 86 -6.94 -17.35 6.18
C ALA A 86 -6.73 -18.14 4.89
N PHE A 87 -5.99 -17.56 3.94
CA PHE A 87 -5.67 -18.19 2.67
C PHE A 87 -4.16 -18.27 2.50
N ARG A 88 -3.70 -19.38 1.91
CA ARG A 88 -2.36 -19.44 1.32
C ARG A 88 -2.42 -18.71 -0.01
N GLY A 89 -1.47 -17.80 -0.25
CA GLY A 89 -1.42 -16.99 -1.45
C GLY A 89 -0.04 -17.04 -2.10
N GLU A 90 -0.02 -16.94 -3.41
CA GLU A 90 1.19 -16.76 -4.21
C GLU A 90 1.17 -15.35 -4.79
N SER A 91 2.30 -14.64 -4.71
CA SER A 91 2.41 -13.29 -5.25
C SER A 91 2.56 -13.35 -6.77
N CYS A 92 1.98 -12.37 -7.47
CA CYS A 92 2.12 -12.29 -8.92
C CYS A 92 3.54 -11.90 -9.36
N ASP A 93 4.35 -11.31 -8.48
CA ASP A 93 5.76 -11.03 -8.68
C ASP A 93 6.53 -11.11 -7.36
N THR A 94 7.86 -10.96 -7.40
CA THR A 94 8.73 -10.94 -6.22
C THR A 94 9.21 -9.52 -5.85
N ALA A 95 9.09 -8.55 -6.77
CA ALA A 95 9.39 -7.15 -6.49
C ALA A 95 8.12 -6.35 -6.13
N THR A 96 8.14 -5.56 -5.05
CA THR A 96 6.99 -4.76 -4.58
C THR A 96 6.34 -3.96 -5.71
N LYS A 97 7.13 -3.18 -6.46
CA LYS A 97 6.64 -2.38 -7.58
C LYS A 97 5.92 -3.21 -8.65
N LEU A 98 6.45 -4.39 -8.99
CA LEU A 98 5.85 -5.25 -10.02
C LEU A 98 4.60 -5.96 -9.48
N SER A 99 4.63 -6.40 -8.22
CA SER A 99 3.48 -6.98 -7.52
C SER A 99 2.32 -5.99 -7.43
N LEU A 100 2.58 -4.73 -7.09
CA LEU A 100 1.57 -3.67 -7.05
C LEU A 100 0.96 -3.39 -8.43
N ARG A 101 1.67 -3.68 -9.54
CA ARG A 101 1.09 -3.56 -10.89
C ARG A 101 0.10 -4.67 -11.21
N CYS A 102 0.41 -5.91 -10.83
CA CYS A 102 -0.42 -7.05 -11.21
C CYS A 102 -1.55 -7.37 -10.22
N MET A 103 -1.39 -7.10 -8.91
CA MET A 103 -2.37 -7.54 -7.91
C MET A 103 -3.70 -6.76 -7.93
N PHE A 104 -3.72 -5.57 -8.56
CA PHE A 104 -4.91 -4.69 -8.59
C PHE A 104 -5.58 -4.59 -9.95
N VAL A 105 -5.10 -5.35 -10.93
CA VAL A 105 -5.75 -5.51 -12.22
C VAL A 105 -6.24 -6.94 -12.34
N ARG A 106 -7.13 -7.18 -13.30
CA ARG A 106 -7.65 -8.52 -13.55
C ARG A 106 -6.58 -9.37 -14.22
N GLU A 107 -6.84 -10.68 -14.26
CA GLU A 107 -5.99 -11.60 -15.02
C GLU A 107 -5.85 -11.14 -16.48
N GLY A 108 -4.62 -11.09 -16.98
CA GLY A 108 -4.30 -10.54 -18.30
C GLY A 108 -4.24 -9.00 -18.38
N GLY A 109 -4.51 -8.30 -17.27
CA GLY A 109 -4.46 -6.82 -17.15
C GLY A 109 -3.05 -6.23 -17.18
N THR A 110 -2.00 -7.07 -17.22
CA THR A 110 -0.62 -6.67 -17.49
C THR A 110 -0.08 -7.33 -18.76
N MET A 111 0.91 -6.72 -19.39
CA MET A 111 1.75 -7.37 -20.40
C MET A 111 2.69 -8.38 -19.73
N ASP A 112 2.97 -9.47 -20.45
CA ASP A 112 4.05 -10.40 -20.08
C ASP A 112 5.39 -9.82 -20.58
N ASN A 113 5.88 -8.82 -19.85
CA ASN A 113 7.15 -8.15 -20.11
C ASN A 113 7.85 -7.84 -18.77
N PRO A 114 9.16 -7.53 -18.76
CA PRO A 114 9.90 -7.26 -17.53
C PRO A 114 9.33 -6.11 -16.69
N GLY A 115 8.59 -5.19 -17.30
CA GLY A 115 7.98 -4.05 -16.62
C GLY A 115 6.58 -4.33 -16.07
N ARG A 116 5.94 -5.47 -16.39
CA ARG A 116 4.50 -5.69 -16.20
C ARG A 116 3.66 -4.47 -16.58
N THR A 117 3.83 -3.98 -17.80
CA THR A 117 3.09 -2.79 -18.28
C THR A 117 1.58 -3.00 -18.11
N LEU A 118 0.90 -2.02 -17.49
CA LEU A 118 -0.54 -2.06 -17.29
C LEU A 118 -1.27 -1.95 -18.64
N LYS A 119 -2.37 -2.70 -18.78
CA LYS A 119 -3.29 -2.62 -19.93
C LYS A 119 -4.66 -2.08 -19.56
N GLU A 120 -4.96 -2.03 -18.26
CA GLU A 120 -6.22 -1.55 -17.72
C GLU A 120 -5.98 -0.75 -16.44
N GLN A 121 -6.97 0.06 -16.08
CA GLN A 121 -7.02 0.73 -14.79
C GLN A 121 -7.24 -0.31 -13.68
N ASN A 122 -6.83 0.06 -12.47
CA ASN A 122 -6.93 -0.80 -11.31
C ASN A 122 -8.38 -0.93 -10.79
N VAL A 123 -8.60 -1.92 -9.92
CA VAL A 123 -9.89 -2.19 -9.26
C VAL A 123 -10.42 -0.98 -8.48
N PHE A 124 -9.55 -0.07 -8.06
CA PHE A 124 -9.94 1.15 -7.37
C PHE A 124 -10.74 2.11 -8.25
N ALA A 125 -10.52 2.11 -9.57
CA ALA A 125 -11.38 2.81 -10.52
C ALA A 125 -12.82 2.28 -10.49
N VAL A 126 -12.99 0.96 -10.40
CA VAL A 126 -14.31 0.32 -10.23
C VAL A 126 -14.94 0.70 -8.90
N MET A 127 -14.19 0.67 -7.80
CA MET A 127 -14.72 1.05 -6.49
C MET A 127 -15.21 2.51 -6.49
N LYS A 128 -14.46 3.41 -7.13
CA LYS A 128 -14.83 4.81 -7.28
C LYS A 128 -16.11 4.99 -8.09
N GLU A 129 -16.26 4.29 -9.21
CA GLU A 129 -17.49 4.30 -10.02
C GLU A 129 -18.70 3.75 -9.24
N LEU A 130 -18.46 2.76 -8.38
CA LEU A 130 -19.46 2.24 -7.44
C LEU A 130 -19.73 3.18 -6.26
N GLY A 131 -19.13 4.37 -6.22
CA GLY A 131 -19.39 5.42 -5.23
C GLY A 131 -18.61 5.29 -3.93
N PHE A 132 -17.50 4.54 -3.90
CA PHE A 132 -16.58 4.57 -2.76
C PHE A 132 -15.75 5.86 -2.78
N THR A 133 -15.70 6.55 -1.64
CA THR A 133 -14.56 7.44 -1.35
C THR A 133 -13.38 6.59 -0.91
N SER A 134 -12.15 7.09 -1.09
CA SER A 134 -10.96 6.34 -0.71
C SER A 134 -9.82 7.22 -0.19
N GLU A 135 -9.12 6.74 0.83
CA GLU A 135 -7.87 7.33 1.31
C GLU A 135 -6.77 6.27 1.38
N LEU A 136 -5.53 6.69 1.14
CA LEU A 136 -4.36 5.82 1.22
C LEU A 136 -3.31 6.37 2.19
N PHE A 137 -2.84 5.52 3.11
CA PHE A 137 -1.77 5.84 4.04
C PHE A 137 -0.66 4.81 3.93
N ALA A 138 0.57 5.25 3.71
CA ALA A 138 1.68 4.36 3.44
C ALA A 138 2.93 4.66 4.27
N MET A 139 3.58 3.61 4.76
CA MET A 139 4.94 3.67 5.32
C MET A 139 6.04 3.39 4.28
N GLN A 140 5.64 3.28 3.01
CA GLN A 140 6.48 3.07 1.82
C GLN A 140 6.39 4.28 0.90
N SER A 141 7.34 4.45 -0.01
CA SER A 141 7.42 5.62 -0.92
C SER A 141 7.14 5.25 -2.39
N GLU A 142 6.15 4.38 -2.64
CA GLU A 142 5.71 3.95 -3.99
C GLU A 142 4.74 4.97 -4.62
N VAL A 143 5.17 6.22 -4.78
CA VAL A 143 4.32 7.36 -5.20
C VAL A 143 3.58 7.09 -6.51
N TRP A 144 4.23 6.42 -7.47
CA TRP A 144 3.60 6.05 -8.75
C TRP A 144 2.30 5.25 -8.52
N PHE A 145 2.31 4.31 -7.55
CA PHE A 145 1.16 3.46 -7.27
C PHE A 145 0.04 4.26 -6.60
N TYR A 146 0.40 5.14 -5.66
CA TYR A 146 -0.55 5.96 -4.93
C TYR A 146 -1.32 6.90 -5.84
N ASP A 147 -0.63 7.49 -6.82
CA ASP A 147 -1.26 8.30 -7.86
C ASP A 147 -2.22 7.46 -8.73
N ASN A 148 -1.85 6.23 -9.06
CA ASN A 148 -2.68 5.35 -9.89
C ASN A 148 -3.95 4.85 -9.18
N ILE A 149 -3.99 4.81 -7.84
CA ILE A 149 -5.20 4.44 -7.09
C ILE A 149 -6.34 5.45 -7.28
N ASN A 150 -6.02 6.71 -7.63
CA ASN A 150 -7.00 7.78 -7.77
C ASN A 150 -7.82 8.00 -6.48
N ALA A 151 -7.15 7.86 -5.33
CA ALA A 151 -7.71 8.11 -4.01
C ALA A 151 -8.10 9.59 -3.83
N ASN A 152 -9.09 9.87 -2.97
CA ASN A 152 -9.44 11.24 -2.61
C ASN A 152 -8.29 11.97 -1.92
N ASN A 153 -7.47 11.24 -1.17
CA ASN A 153 -6.30 11.75 -0.49
C ASN A 153 -5.30 10.61 -0.25
N PHE A 154 -4.02 10.93 -0.24
CA PHE A 154 -3.00 10.01 0.22
C PHE A 154 -1.92 10.71 1.05
N ALA A 155 -1.36 9.98 2.02
CA ALA A 155 -0.16 10.40 2.73
C ALA A 155 0.82 9.24 2.82
N PHE A 156 2.10 9.54 2.61
CA PHE A 156 3.17 8.54 2.67
C PHE A 156 4.18 8.87 3.77
N ARG A 157 5.15 7.98 3.98
CA ARG A 157 6.03 7.94 5.17
C ARG A 157 6.62 9.29 5.55
N GLU A 158 7.16 10.02 4.59
CA GLU A 158 7.79 11.32 4.82
C GLU A 158 6.78 12.37 5.30
N GLN A 159 5.57 12.39 4.74
CA GLN A 159 4.51 13.31 5.17
C GLN A 159 4.02 12.93 6.57
N ILE A 160 3.65 11.67 6.79
CA ILE A 160 3.13 11.18 8.07
C ILE A 160 4.17 11.35 9.18
N GLY A 161 5.44 11.03 8.92
CA GLY A 161 6.52 11.20 9.88
C GLY A 161 6.85 12.66 10.20
N SER A 162 6.58 13.59 9.28
CA SER A 162 6.84 15.03 9.47
C SER A 162 5.81 15.74 10.35
N GLU A 163 4.64 15.11 10.56
CA GLU A 163 3.55 15.67 11.35
C GLU A 163 3.99 15.97 12.78
N LYS A 164 3.60 17.14 13.31
CA LYS A 164 3.94 17.55 14.69
C LYS A 164 3.53 16.52 15.73
N ARG A 165 2.38 15.87 15.51
CA ARG A 165 1.85 14.78 16.37
C ARG A 165 2.74 13.54 16.41
N ASN A 166 3.67 13.39 15.47
CA ASN A 166 4.56 12.24 15.32
C ASN A 166 6.03 12.56 15.64
N GLN A 167 6.34 13.80 16.01
CA GLN A 167 7.68 14.17 16.46
C GLN A 167 8.11 13.33 17.67
N GLY A 168 9.31 12.78 17.60
CA GLY A 168 9.88 11.92 18.66
C GLY A 168 9.32 10.50 18.71
N LYS A 169 8.34 10.13 17.87
CA LYS A 169 7.88 8.74 17.73
C LYS A 169 8.77 7.95 16.80
N ALA A 170 8.80 6.64 16.98
CA ALA A 170 9.34 5.74 15.98
C ALA A 170 8.50 5.81 14.70
N VAL A 171 9.16 5.83 13.54
CA VAL A 171 8.50 5.79 12.23
C VAL A 171 8.31 4.33 11.84
N ASP A 172 7.21 3.75 12.30
CA ASP A 172 6.79 2.37 12.04
C ASP A 172 5.31 2.31 11.62
N ASP A 173 4.82 1.10 11.32
CA ASP A 173 3.45 0.87 10.81
C ASP A 173 2.35 1.33 11.78
N MET A 174 2.65 1.52 13.07
CA MET A 174 1.65 2.01 14.04
C MET A 174 1.27 3.47 13.78
N LEU A 175 2.08 4.22 13.03
CA LEU A 175 1.69 5.57 12.61
C LEU A 175 0.51 5.57 11.63
N LEU A 176 0.16 4.43 11.02
CA LEU A 176 -1.01 4.31 10.14
C LEU A 176 -2.34 4.25 10.91
N VAL A 177 -2.32 3.83 12.18
CA VAL A 177 -3.56 3.66 12.97
C VAL A 177 -4.24 5.01 13.25
N PRO A 178 -3.54 6.08 13.68
CA PRO A 178 -4.14 7.40 13.80
C PRO A 178 -4.68 7.96 12.47
N GLU A 179 -4.01 7.69 11.34
CA GLU A 179 -4.47 8.15 10.03
C GLU A 179 -5.78 7.46 9.63
N MET A 180 -5.86 6.14 9.81
CA MET A 180 -7.09 5.36 9.59
C MET A 180 -8.23 5.89 10.46
N LYS A 181 -7.98 6.17 11.75
CA LYS A 181 -9.00 6.72 12.64
C LYS A 181 -9.49 8.09 12.15
N ALA A 182 -8.58 8.99 11.80
CA ALA A 182 -8.93 10.31 11.29
C ALA A 182 -9.70 10.24 9.95
N SER A 183 -9.40 9.23 9.13
CA SER A 183 -10.10 8.94 7.89
C SER A 183 -11.55 8.52 8.14
N LEU A 184 -11.78 7.57 9.06
CA LEU A 184 -13.13 7.19 9.51
C LEU A 184 -13.92 8.38 10.07
N ASP A 185 -13.27 9.28 10.81
CA ASP A 185 -13.91 10.48 11.34
C ASP A 185 -14.30 11.50 10.25
N ARG A 186 -13.52 11.58 9.15
CA ARG A 186 -13.82 12.45 7.99
C ARG A 186 -14.95 11.92 7.12
N PHE A 187 -15.09 10.60 7.03
CA PHE A 187 -16.08 9.92 6.21
C PHE A 187 -17.01 9.07 7.08
N PRO A 188 -17.86 9.66 7.93
CA PRO A 188 -18.65 8.93 8.93
C PRO A 188 -19.84 8.13 8.36
N LYS A 189 -20.15 8.29 7.06
CA LYS A 189 -21.22 7.60 6.35
C LYS A 189 -20.82 7.35 4.89
N GLY A 190 -21.51 6.44 4.23
CA GLY A 190 -21.28 6.09 2.85
C GLY A 190 -20.37 4.88 2.69
N LYS A 191 -19.95 4.66 1.44
CA LYS A 191 -18.96 3.67 1.06
C LYS A 191 -17.57 4.27 1.14
N HIS A 192 -16.70 3.69 1.96
CA HIS A 192 -15.36 4.21 2.15
C HIS A 192 -14.29 3.11 2.14
N LEU A 193 -13.21 3.33 1.40
CA LEU A 193 -12.05 2.46 1.31
C LEU A 193 -10.85 3.14 1.96
N ILE A 194 -10.20 2.46 2.91
CA ILE A 194 -8.95 2.90 3.52
C ILE A 194 -7.86 1.90 3.13
N VAL A 195 -6.87 2.35 2.36
CA VAL A 195 -5.71 1.53 1.98
C VAL A 195 -4.55 1.83 2.92
N LEU A 196 -4.03 0.80 3.59
CA LEU A 196 -2.88 0.91 4.48
C LEU A 196 -1.70 0.14 3.87
N HIS A 197 -0.69 0.84 3.36
CA HIS A 197 0.51 0.21 2.81
C HIS A 197 1.62 0.19 3.85
N THR A 198 1.80 -0.98 4.46
CA THR A 198 2.76 -1.19 5.54
C THR A 198 4.18 -1.29 5.01
N LYS A 199 5.15 -0.93 5.85
CA LYS A 199 6.55 -1.29 5.65
C LYS A 199 6.74 -2.80 5.85
N GLY A 200 5.90 -3.43 6.69
CA GLY A 200 5.90 -4.86 6.91
C GLY A 200 7.27 -5.39 7.32
N SER A 201 7.65 -6.58 6.87
CA SER A 201 8.94 -7.21 7.23
C SER A 201 10.11 -6.75 6.35
N ALA A 202 9.95 -5.67 5.56
CA ALA A 202 11.03 -5.17 4.73
C ALA A 202 12.28 -4.85 5.55
N LEU A 203 13.44 -5.21 5.00
CA LEU A 203 14.72 -5.05 5.67
C LEU A 203 15.04 -3.58 5.98
N PRO A 204 15.69 -3.28 7.12
CA PRO A 204 16.13 -4.23 8.15
C PRO A 204 14.99 -4.60 9.11
N LEU A 205 14.78 -5.92 9.28
CA LEU A 205 13.70 -6.55 10.08
C LEU A 205 13.58 -5.98 11.51
N PHE A 206 14.70 -5.54 12.08
CA PHE A 206 14.75 -4.91 13.39
C PHE A 206 13.89 -3.65 13.50
N THR A 207 13.74 -2.88 12.41
CA THR A 207 12.87 -1.69 12.42
C THR A 207 11.38 -1.99 12.26
N ALA A 208 11.02 -3.18 11.77
CA ALA A 208 9.64 -3.59 11.57
C ALA A 208 8.98 -4.10 12.87
N LEU A 209 9.78 -4.68 13.77
CA LEU A 209 9.29 -5.27 15.01
C LEU A 209 9.36 -4.25 16.16
N SER A 210 8.21 -3.98 16.77
CA SER A 210 8.13 -3.30 18.07
C SER A 210 8.97 -4.04 19.11
N ALA A 211 9.50 -3.34 20.11
CA ALA A 211 10.41 -3.92 21.10
C ALA A 211 9.88 -5.21 21.76
N GLN A 212 8.55 -5.31 21.92
CA GLN A 212 7.85 -6.45 22.50
C GLN A 212 7.86 -7.71 21.62
N LEU A 213 8.04 -7.57 20.30
CA LEU A 213 8.15 -8.70 19.36
C LEU A 213 9.60 -9.12 19.09
N ARG A 214 10.58 -8.33 19.53
CA ARG A 214 12.02 -8.63 19.32
C ARG A 214 12.51 -9.81 20.15
N GLU A 215 11.84 -10.15 21.26
CA GLU A 215 12.18 -11.31 22.10
C GLU A 215 12.10 -12.64 21.33
N ILE A 216 11.22 -12.74 20.32
CA ILE A 216 11.10 -13.92 19.46
C ILE A 216 12.34 -14.11 18.57
N SER A 217 13.01 -13.02 18.19
CA SER A 217 14.25 -13.06 17.39
C SER A 217 15.50 -13.32 18.24
N ALA A 218 15.51 -12.89 19.50
CA ALA A 218 16.69 -12.99 20.37
C ALA A 218 16.92 -14.41 20.93
N GLY A 219 15.88 -15.26 20.98
CA GLY A 219 15.96 -16.63 21.50
C GLY A 219 16.83 -17.61 20.70
N VAL A 220 17.33 -17.23 19.52
CA VAL A 220 18.14 -18.09 18.64
C VAL A 220 19.65 -17.87 18.80
N TYR A 221 20.10 -16.77 19.40
CA TYR A 221 21.55 -16.46 19.53
C TYR A 221 22.15 -16.72 20.93
N GLY A 222 21.39 -17.34 21.84
CA GLY A 222 21.77 -17.53 23.25
C GLY A 222 21.77 -18.98 23.75
N ARG A 223 21.94 -19.97 22.87
CA ARG A 223 22.26 -21.35 23.28
C ARG A 223 23.41 -21.89 22.43
N GLY A 224 24.61 -21.58 22.89
CA GLY A 224 25.88 -22.22 22.56
C GLY A 224 26.69 -22.33 23.84
#